data_AF-A0A1F8PRB9-F1
#
_entry.id   AF-A0A1F8PRB9-F1
#
_cell.length_a   1.000
_cell.length_b   1.000
_cell.length_c   1.000
_cell.angle_alpha   90.00
_cell.angle_beta   90.00
_cell.angle_gamma   90.00
#
_symmetry.space_group_name_H-M   'P 1'
#
loop_
_entity.id
_entity.type
_entity.pdbx_description
1 polymer ?
#
loop_
_entity_poly.entity_id
_entity_poly.type
_entity_poly.pdbx_seq_one_letter_code
_entity_poly.pdbx_strand_id
1 'polypeptide(L)'
;MNEKDSLKAFVKALYETPITIIFFILDVVGVIAVWVWVIDDWQEAIVFPIFIIVIFGGQYLVFRRIWQQLARYEAAKPHIEFSQIRQAPIFGPWVMSDDKDTTFEVLQVWFRNNPSIPSEQTIAKAISALIVITKSDSTPLFQYHGQWAESNAPNNVGYKNYQDNVEIRPGYLEAKLFIALKYLPEDECYAFTREGFISTNDGRYPAYKIVPGDYSVKIHLKGIGVDETFPFILHNYGSNQPLKLERQIS
;
A
#
# COMPACT_ATOMS: atom_id res chain seq x y z
N MET A 1 -2.50 -4.50 21.50
CA MET A 1 -3.41 -3.36 21.64
C MET A 1 -3.00 -2.33 20.61
N ASN A 2 -3.88 -1.94 19.68
CA ASN A 2 -3.54 -1.00 18.60
C ASN A 2 -3.16 0.36 19.23
N GLU A 3 -2.07 0.99 18.78
CA GLU A 3 -1.60 2.28 19.29
C GLU A 3 -2.70 3.36 19.22
N LYS A 4 -3.59 3.26 18.23
CA LYS A 4 -4.82 4.05 18.11
C LYS A 4 -5.79 3.83 19.27
N ASP A 5 -6.03 2.58 19.64
CA ASP A 5 -6.96 2.25 20.72
C ASP A 5 -6.34 2.63 22.07
N SER A 6 -5.03 2.48 22.22
CA SER A 6 -4.28 3.00 23.37
C SER A 6 -4.35 4.53 23.46
N LEU A 7 -4.25 5.26 22.34
CA LEU A 7 -4.32 6.72 22.33
C LEU A 7 -5.75 7.24 22.55
N LYS A 8 -6.77 6.63 21.92
CA LYS A 8 -8.18 6.97 22.19
C LYS A 8 -8.56 6.62 23.62
N ALA A 9 -8.15 5.45 24.12
CA ALA A 9 -8.34 5.08 25.52
C ALA A 9 -7.56 6.00 26.45
N PHE A 10 -6.35 6.45 26.08
CA PHE A 10 -5.58 7.42 26.86
C PHE A 10 -6.27 8.77 26.91
N VAL A 11 -6.72 9.33 25.78
CA VAL A 11 -7.44 10.63 25.74
C VAL A 11 -8.76 10.54 26.50
N LYS A 12 -9.51 9.45 26.29
CA LYS A 12 -10.77 9.19 27.02
C LYS A 12 -10.50 9.00 28.51
N ALA A 13 -9.50 8.21 28.88
CA ALA A 13 -9.06 8.05 30.25
C ALA A 13 -8.54 9.37 30.81
N LEU A 14 -7.90 10.23 30.04
CA LEU A 14 -7.46 11.56 30.52
C LEU A 14 -8.68 12.42 30.87
N TYR A 15 -9.78 12.32 30.13
CA TYR A 15 -11.02 13.05 30.47
C TYR A 15 -11.85 12.38 31.58
N GLU A 16 -11.82 11.05 31.65
CA GLU A 16 -12.64 10.25 32.58
C GLU A 16 -11.90 9.86 33.86
N THR A 17 -10.57 10.03 33.94
CA THR A 17 -9.84 9.72 35.15
C THR A 17 -10.20 10.76 36.20
N PRO A 18 -10.58 10.29 37.41
CA PRO A 18 -10.80 11.18 38.55
C PRO A 18 -9.62 12.11 38.77
N ILE A 19 -8.39 11.67 38.48
CA ILE A 19 -7.16 12.47 38.62
C ILE A 19 -7.18 13.75 37.79
N THR A 20 -7.63 13.73 36.53
CA THR A 20 -7.60 14.94 35.68
C THR A 20 -8.71 15.91 36.07
N ILE A 21 -9.87 15.37 36.49
CA ILE A 21 -10.94 16.15 37.11
C ILE A 21 -10.44 16.75 38.44
N ILE A 22 -9.69 15.98 39.24
CA ILE A 22 -9.08 16.42 40.49
C ILE A 22 -8.03 17.50 40.23
N PHE A 23 -7.19 17.38 39.19
CA PHE A 23 -6.25 18.43 38.80
C PHE A 23 -6.97 19.69 38.34
N PHE A 24 -8.04 19.55 37.55
CA PHE A 24 -8.86 20.68 37.14
C PHE A 24 -9.55 21.35 38.34
N ILE A 25 -10.05 20.55 39.30
CA ILE A 25 -10.62 21.04 40.57
C ILE A 25 -9.53 21.69 41.42
N LEU A 26 -8.34 21.11 41.52
CA LEU A 26 -7.21 21.68 42.28
C LEU A 26 -6.70 22.97 41.65
N ASP A 27 -6.66 23.06 40.31
CA ASP A 27 -6.34 24.28 39.60
C ASP A 27 -7.42 25.34 39.86
N VAL A 28 -8.71 24.98 39.76
CA VAL A 28 -9.82 25.91 40.05
C VAL A 28 -9.83 26.34 41.53
N VAL A 29 -9.62 25.42 42.46
CA VAL A 29 -9.55 25.70 43.90
C VAL A 29 -8.31 26.51 44.24
N GLY A 30 -7.16 26.22 43.63
CA GLY A 30 -5.93 26.98 43.78
C GLY A 30 -6.08 28.40 43.23
N VAL A 31 -6.72 28.53 42.07
CA VAL A 31 -7.09 29.81 41.44
C VAL A 31 -8.04 30.60 42.35
N ILE A 32 -9.11 30.00 42.88
CA ILE A 32 -10.02 30.66 43.83
C ILE A 32 -9.32 31.03 45.14
N ALA A 33 -8.48 30.14 45.68
CA ALA A 33 -7.74 30.39 46.91
C ALA A 33 -6.77 31.58 46.74
N VAL A 34 -6.02 31.63 45.64
CA VAL A 34 -5.17 32.78 45.28
C VAL A 34 -6.03 34.04 45.11
N TRP A 35 -7.17 33.95 44.43
CA TRP A 35 -8.07 35.09 44.22
C TRP A 35 -8.60 35.68 45.53
N VAL A 36 -8.97 34.83 46.50
CA VAL A 36 -9.50 35.24 47.80
C VAL A 36 -8.42 35.75 48.75
N TRP A 37 -7.18 35.23 48.67
CA TRP A 37 -6.11 35.59 49.60
C TRP A 37 -5.15 36.67 49.12
N VAL A 38 -5.00 36.85 47.80
CA VAL A 38 -3.94 37.70 47.25
C VAL A 38 -4.49 39.05 46.79
N ILE A 39 -5.69 39.12 46.22
CA ILE A 39 -6.16 40.36 45.56
C ILE A 39 -6.61 41.40 46.60
N ASP A 40 -5.69 42.28 46.99
CA ASP A 40 -5.99 43.51 47.74
C ASP A 40 -5.81 44.77 46.87
N ASP A 41 -5.16 44.67 45.68
CA ASP A 41 -4.90 45.81 44.79
C ASP A 41 -5.14 45.51 43.29
N TRP A 42 -5.38 46.56 42.49
CA TRP A 42 -5.75 46.48 41.07
C TRP A 42 -4.70 45.83 40.17
N GLN A 43 -3.43 45.82 40.59
CA GLN A 43 -2.35 45.17 39.85
C GLN A 43 -2.46 43.63 39.87
N GLU A 44 -2.97 43.05 40.95
CA GLU A 44 -3.12 41.59 41.10
C GLU A 44 -4.33 41.06 40.31
N ALA A 45 -5.35 41.90 40.14
CA ALA A 45 -6.50 41.62 39.27
C ALA A 45 -6.09 41.42 37.79
N ILE A 46 -4.95 41.94 37.35
CA ILE A 46 -4.42 41.78 35.98
C ILE A 46 -3.59 40.49 35.85
N VAL A 47 -2.86 40.09 36.89
CA VAL A 47 -2.01 38.89 36.87
C VAL A 47 -2.86 37.62 36.77
N PHE A 48 -4.03 37.63 37.41
CA PHE A 48 -4.95 36.49 37.45
C PHE A 48 -5.47 36.03 36.06
N PRO A 49 -6.03 36.89 35.19
CA PRO A 49 -6.44 36.48 33.86
C PRO A 49 -5.26 36.05 32.98
N ILE A 50 -4.07 36.64 33.16
CA ILE A 50 -2.85 36.19 32.46
C ILE A 50 -2.52 34.75 32.86
N PHE A 51 -2.57 34.44 34.15
CA PHE A 51 -2.33 33.08 34.65
C PHE A 51 -3.34 32.06 34.11
N ILE A 52 -4.64 32.42 34.09
CA ILE A 52 -5.70 31.61 33.47
C ILE A 52 -5.42 31.40 31.99
N ILE A 53 -5.10 32.46 31.24
CA ILE A 53 -4.77 32.35 29.81
C ILE A 53 -3.57 31.44 29.57
N VAL A 54 -2.54 31.51 30.42
CA VAL A 54 -1.35 30.64 30.30
C VAL A 54 -1.70 29.18 30.55
N ILE A 55 -2.44 28.87 31.62
CA ILE A 55 -2.84 27.48 31.95
C ILE A 55 -3.76 26.92 30.87
N PHE A 56 -4.89 27.58 30.60
CA PHE A 56 -5.89 27.09 29.66
C PHE A 56 -5.39 27.15 28.22
N GLY A 57 -4.61 28.18 27.86
CA GLY A 57 -3.96 28.28 26.56
C GLY A 57 -2.94 27.17 26.34
N GLY A 58 -2.13 26.86 27.35
CA GLY A 58 -1.18 25.74 27.31
C GLY A 58 -1.89 24.39 27.12
N GLN A 59 -2.91 24.10 27.93
CA GLN A 59 -3.72 22.88 27.80
C GLN A 59 -4.39 22.81 26.41
N TYR A 60 -5.00 23.90 25.94
CA TYR A 60 -5.62 23.97 24.62
C TYR A 60 -4.64 23.65 23.50
N LEU A 61 -3.41 24.17 23.54
CA LEU A 61 -2.38 23.88 22.54
C LEU A 61 -1.98 22.40 22.53
N VAL A 62 -1.83 21.78 23.70
CA VAL A 62 -1.54 20.34 23.83
C VAL A 62 -2.68 19.51 23.24
N PHE A 63 -3.93 19.79 23.64
CA PHE A 63 -5.10 19.08 23.11
C PHE A 63 -5.25 19.26 21.61
N ARG A 64 -5.10 20.49 21.10
CA ARG A 64 -5.14 20.79 19.67
C ARG A 64 -4.11 19.96 18.91
N ARG A 65 -2.89 19.80 19.45
CA ARG A 65 -1.84 18.98 18.84
C ARG A 65 -2.21 17.50 18.82
N ILE A 66 -2.79 16.98 19.91
CA ILE A 66 -3.26 15.58 19.99
C ILE A 66 -4.38 15.34 18.98
N TRP A 67 -5.38 16.23 18.90
CA TRP A 67 -6.47 16.14 17.92
C TRP A 67 -5.97 16.18 16.48
N GLN A 68 -5.01 17.05 16.18
CA GLN A 68 -4.38 17.10 14.86
C GLN A 68 -3.64 15.80 14.53
N GLN A 69 -2.93 15.19 15.48
CA GLN A 69 -2.31 13.89 15.28
C GLN A 69 -3.37 12.82 15.03
N LEU A 70 -4.42 12.75 15.86
CA LEU A 70 -5.50 11.77 15.70
C LEU A 70 -6.17 11.87 14.33
N ALA A 71 -6.46 13.09 13.89
CA ALA A 71 -7.03 13.36 12.56
C ALA A 71 -6.09 12.90 11.44
N ARG A 72 -4.76 13.04 11.58
CA ARG A 72 -3.79 12.51 10.61
C ARG A 72 -3.78 10.99 10.59
N TYR A 73 -3.88 10.32 11.74
CA TYR A 73 -4.01 8.86 11.80
C TYR A 73 -5.30 8.37 11.15
N GLU A 74 -6.41 9.10 11.33
CA GLU A 74 -7.71 8.74 10.73
C GLU A 74 -7.77 9.05 9.23
N ALA A 75 -7.07 10.09 8.77
CA ALA A 75 -6.96 10.44 7.36
C ALA A 75 -5.90 9.63 6.61
N ALA A 76 -5.00 8.92 7.32
CA ALA A 76 -3.98 8.09 6.70
C ALA A 76 -4.63 6.96 5.91
N LYS A 77 -4.28 6.88 4.63
CA LYS A 77 -4.75 5.84 3.71
C LYS A 77 -3.56 4.97 3.29
N PRO A 78 -3.80 3.73 2.82
CA PRO A 78 -2.77 2.98 2.12
C PRO A 78 -2.21 3.81 0.95
N HIS A 79 -0.92 3.65 0.68
CA HIS A 79 -0.28 4.30 -0.45
C HIS A 79 0.59 3.27 -1.16
N ILE A 80 0.15 2.83 -2.34
CA ILE A 80 0.89 1.83 -3.09
C ILE A 80 1.92 2.52 -3.94
N GLU A 81 3.14 2.03 -3.90
CA GLU A 81 4.22 2.51 -4.72
C GLU A 81 4.74 1.38 -5.59
N PHE A 82 5.04 1.70 -6.84
CA PHE A 82 5.91 0.87 -7.65
C PHE A 82 7.28 0.78 -6.96
N SER A 83 7.78 -0.44 -6.80
CA SER A 83 9.13 -0.67 -6.31
C SER A 83 10.09 -1.06 -7.43
N GLN A 84 9.83 -2.17 -8.10
CA GLN A 84 10.77 -2.73 -9.08
C GLN A 84 10.10 -3.68 -10.08
N ILE A 85 10.86 -4.00 -11.14
CA ILE A 85 10.52 -4.99 -12.16
C ILE A 85 11.51 -6.13 -12.04
N ARG A 86 11.02 -7.37 -12.06
CA ARG A 86 11.86 -8.57 -11.96
C ARG A 86 11.42 -9.61 -12.97
N GLN A 87 12.36 -10.47 -13.34
CA GLN A 87 12.12 -11.66 -14.13
C GLN A 87 12.60 -12.87 -13.37
N ALA A 88 11.86 -13.97 -13.51
CA ALA A 88 12.14 -15.23 -12.85
C ALA A 88 12.09 -16.35 -13.88
N PRO A 89 13.17 -17.08 -14.15
CA PRO A 89 13.03 -18.37 -14.81
C PRO A 89 12.27 -19.31 -13.87
N ILE A 90 11.22 -19.93 -14.38
CA ILE A 90 10.42 -20.91 -13.65
C ILE A 90 10.75 -22.28 -14.20
N PHE A 91 11.39 -23.06 -13.33
CA PHE A 91 11.72 -24.45 -13.58
C PHE A 91 10.55 -25.30 -13.07
N GLY A 92 9.81 -25.91 -13.99
CA GLY A 92 8.67 -26.73 -13.64
C GLY A 92 9.02 -28.23 -13.56
N PRO A 93 8.64 -28.91 -12.46
CA PRO A 93 7.96 -30.20 -12.49
C PRO A 93 6.43 -30.06 -12.70
N TRP A 94 5.93 -28.81 -12.76
CA TRP A 94 4.50 -28.44 -12.87
C TRP A 94 4.02 -28.23 -14.31
N VAL A 95 4.94 -28.15 -15.27
CA VAL A 95 4.58 -28.31 -16.68
C VAL A 95 4.31 -29.80 -16.84
N MET A 96 3.04 -30.21 -16.77
CA MET A 96 2.61 -31.59 -17.09
C MET A 96 2.71 -31.86 -18.59
N SER A 97 3.82 -31.48 -19.20
CA SER A 97 4.23 -31.93 -20.51
C SER A 97 5.37 -32.92 -20.31
N ASP A 98 5.40 -34.00 -21.07
CA ASP A 98 6.50 -34.97 -21.05
C ASP A 98 7.88 -34.34 -21.35
N ASP A 99 7.90 -33.09 -21.80
CA ASP A 99 9.08 -32.27 -22.05
C ASP A 99 9.59 -31.59 -20.76
N LYS A 100 10.49 -32.29 -20.05
CA LYS A 100 11.14 -31.85 -18.80
C LYS A 100 11.98 -30.57 -18.93
N ASP A 101 12.12 -30.02 -20.13
CA ASP A 101 12.98 -28.88 -20.44
C ASP A 101 12.23 -27.57 -20.66
N THR A 102 10.90 -27.56 -20.55
CA THR A 102 10.11 -26.35 -20.83
C THR A 102 10.23 -25.34 -19.69
N THR A 103 11.27 -24.52 -19.76
CA THR A 103 11.50 -23.37 -18.89
C THR A 103 10.89 -22.13 -19.51
N PHE A 104 10.13 -21.38 -18.72
CA PHE A 104 9.63 -20.06 -19.11
C PHE A 104 10.05 -19.01 -18.10
N GLU A 105 10.21 -17.80 -18.57
CA GLU A 105 10.47 -16.64 -17.73
C GLU A 105 9.15 -15.93 -17.43
N VAL A 106 8.93 -15.58 -16.17
CA VAL A 106 7.80 -14.74 -15.78
C VAL A 106 8.28 -13.34 -15.48
N LEU A 107 7.68 -12.37 -16.16
CA LEU A 107 7.83 -10.95 -15.92
C LEU A 107 6.90 -10.51 -14.79
N GLN A 108 7.47 -9.83 -13.79
CA GLN A 108 6.80 -9.45 -12.56
C GLN A 108 6.98 -7.96 -12.27
N VAL A 109 5.94 -7.34 -11.72
CA VAL A 109 5.99 -5.99 -11.16
C VAL A 109 5.76 -6.06 -9.67
N TRP A 110 6.61 -5.40 -8.91
CA TRP A 110 6.63 -5.47 -7.47
C TRP A 110 6.16 -4.14 -6.89
N PHE A 111 5.21 -4.23 -5.96
CA PHE A 111 4.57 -3.09 -5.31
C PHE A 111 4.83 -3.13 -3.81
N ARG A 112 4.98 -1.96 -3.20
CA ARG A 112 5.08 -1.81 -1.75
C ARG A 112 3.99 -0.87 -1.25
N ASN A 113 3.59 -1.04 0.00
CA ASN A 113 2.69 -0.10 0.66
C ASN A 113 3.51 0.78 1.61
N ASN A 114 3.58 2.08 1.30
CA ASN A 114 4.41 3.05 2.01
C ASN A 114 3.57 4.26 2.48
N PRO A 115 2.61 4.05 3.39
CA PRO A 115 1.79 5.13 3.90
C PRO A 115 2.62 6.07 4.78
N SER A 116 2.17 7.32 4.92
CA SER A 116 2.85 8.31 5.78
C SER A 116 2.91 7.91 7.26
N ILE A 117 1.97 7.07 7.71
CA ILE A 117 1.87 6.57 9.08
C ILE A 117 1.48 5.09 9.02
N PRO A 118 2.39 4.15 9.33
CA PRO A 118 2.07 2.72 9.36
C PRO A 118 1.07 2.38 10.47
N SER A 119 -0.07 1.79 10.09
CA SER A 119 -1.11 1.30 10.99
C SER A 119 -1.98 0.23 10.33
N GLU A 120 -2.81 -0.46 11.12
CA GLU A 120 -3.80 -1.43 10.61
C GLU A 120 -4.77 -0.82 9.59
N GLN A 121 -5.10 0.48 9.72
CA GLN A 121 -5.98 1.18 8.77
C GLN A 121 -5.30 1.47 7.43
N THR A 122 -3.97 1.52 7.43
CA THR A 122 -3.18 1.75 6.22
C THR A 122 -2.77 0.46 5.51
N ILE A 123 -3.19 -0.72 5.98
CA ILE A 123 -3.02 -1.97 5.24
C ILE A 123 -3.88 -1.91 3.97
N ALA A 124 -3.25 -2.10 2.82
CA ALA A 124 -3.92 -2.22 1.54
C ALA A 124 -4.56 -3.60 1.43
N LYS A 125 -5.89 -3.71 1.57
CA LYS A 125 -6.61 -4.99 1.65
C LYS A 125 -7.37 -5.30 0.37
N ALA A 126 -7.46 -6.59 0.05
CA ALA A 126 -8.16 -7.12 -1.11
C ALA A 126 -7.73 -6.42 -2.42
N ILE A 127 -6.42 -6.21 -2.58
CA ILE A 127 -5.87 -5.54 -3.75
C ILE A 127 -5.93 -6.50 -4.93
N SER A 128 -6.70 -6.11 -5.95
CA SER A 128 -6.81 -6.79 -7.23
C SER A 128 -6.15 -5.93 -8.32
N ALA A 129 -5.72 -6.57 -9.41
CA ALA A 129 -5.12 -5.89 -10.53
C ALA A 129 -5.92 -6.13 -11.81
N LEU A 130 -6.20 -5.07 -12.56
CA LEU A 130 -6.63 -5.13 -13.95
C LEU A 130 -5.48 -4.64 -14.83
N ILE A 131 -5.01 -5.48 -15.74
CA ILE A 131 -3.92 -5.17 -16.66
C ILE A 131 -4.51 -4.95 -18.04
N VAL A 132 -4.24 -3.79 -18.63
CA VAL A 132 -4.69 -3.40 -19.97
C VAL A 132 -3.46 -3.27 -20.86
N ILE A 133 -3.45 -3.98 -21.98
CA ILE A 133 -2.37 -3.94 -22.96
C ILE A 133 -2.90 -3.33 -24.26
N THR A 134 -2.19 -2.32 -24.74
CA THR A 134 -2.50 -1.60 -25.99
C THR A 134 -1.27 -1.61 -26.89
N LYS A 135 -1.50 -1.65 -28.21
CA LYS A 135 -0.46 -1.49 -29.21
C LYS A 135 0.06 -0.04 -29.21
N SER A 136 1.19 0.19 -29.87
CA SER A 136 1.80 1.52 -30.02
C SER A 136 0.88 2.57 -30.67
N ASP A 137 -0.08 2.14 -31.49
CA ASP A 137 -1.13 2.98 -32.10
C ASP A 137 -2.34 3.24 -31.17
N SER A 138 -2.24 2.88 -29.89
CA SER A 138 -3.31 2.94 -28.88
C SER A 138 -4.48 1.98 -29.12
N THR A 139 -4.38 1.05 -30.08
CA THR A 139 -5.40 -0.01 -30.26
C THR A 139 -5.38 -0.97 -29.07
N PRO A 140 -6.51 -1.21 -28.38
CA PRO A 140 -6.59 -2.22 -27.33
C PRO A 140 -6.26 -3.61 -27.89
N LEU A 141 -5.31 -4.29 -27.26
CA LEU A 141 -4.99 -5.68 -27.59
C LEU A 141 -5.91 -6.60 -26.80
N PHE A 142 -5.87 -6.48 -25.47
CA PHE A 142 -6.77 -7.16 -24.53
C PHE A 142 -6.59 -6.60 -23.11
N GLN A 143 -7.44 -7.04 -22.19
CA GLN A 143 -7.32 -6.80 -20.76
C GLN A 143 -7.57 -8.10 -19.98
N TYR A 144 -6.95 -8.23 -18.80
CA TYR A 144 -7.10 -9.43 -17.96
C TYR A 144 -6.89 -9.10 -16.47
N HIS A 145 -7.35 -10.00 -15.61
CA HIS A 145 -7.12 -9.92 -14.17
C HIS A 145 -5.73 -10.45 -13.82
N GLY A 146 -4.91 -9.59 -13.22
CA GLY A 146 -3.55 -9.94 -12.82
C GLY A 146 -3.55 -10.92 -11.65
N GLN A 147 -2.54 -11.79 -11.62
CA GLN A 147 -2.37 -12.80 -10.58
C GLN A 147 -1.20 -12.42 -9.67
N TRP A 148 -1.42 -12.47 -8.36
CA TRP A 148 -0.39 -12.19 -7.36
C TRP A 148 0.33 -13.47 -6.96
N ALA A 149 1.63 -13.39 -6.72
CA ALA A 149 2.39 -14.49 -6.13
C ALA A 149 1.95 -14.74 -4.69
N GLU A 150 1.60 -15.98 -4.36
CA GLU A 150 1.49 -16.42 -2.97
C GLU A 150 2.92 -16.56 -2.41
N SER A 151 3.23 -15.72 -1.42
CA SER A 151 4.59 -15.36 -0.95
C SER A 151 5.62 -16.51 -0.89
N ASN A 152 6.82 -16.22 -1.40
CA ASN A 152 8.11 -16.73 -0.93
C ASN A 152 8.93 -15.56 -0.36
N ALA A 153 9.96 -15.86 0.46
CA ALA A 153 10.86 -14.91 1.14
C ALA A 153 11.22 -13.65 0.30
N PRO A 154 11.46 -12.49 0.94
CA PRO A 154 11.88 -11.27 0.26
C PRO A 154 13.10 -11.54 -0.63
N ASN A 155 13.14 -10.91 -1.80
CA ASN A 155 14.14 -11.10 -2.87
C ASN A 155 14.10 -12.45 -3.62
N ASN A 156 13.23 -13.38 -3.26
CA ASN A 156 13.01 -14.58 -4.07
C ASN A 156 12.05 -14.25 -5.22
N VAL A 157 12.45 -14.52 -6.46
CA VAL A 157 11.62 -14.29 -7.64
C VAL A 157 10.63 -15.43 -7.93
N GLY A 158 10.79 -16.58 -7.29
CA GLY A 158 9.87 -17.71 -7.41
C GLY A 158 8.62 -17.59 -6.54
N TYR A 159 7.63 -18.43 -6.82
CA TYR A 159 6.37 -18.53 -6.09
C TYR A 159 5.97 -19.99 -5.89
N LYS A 160 5.14 -20.27 -4.88
CA LYS A 160 4.55 -21.59 -4.67
C LYS A 160 3.20 -21.74 -5.37
N ASN A 161 2.44 -20.64 -5.40
CA ASN A 161 1.10 -20.58 -5.94
C ASN A 161 0.78 -19.13 -6.31
N TYR A 162 -0.40 -18.87 -6.85
CA TYR A 162 -0.88 -17.54 -7.18
C TYR A 162 -2.34 -17.32 -6.78
N GLN A 163 -2.72 -16.06 -6.60
CA GLN A 163 -4.03 -15.66 -6.08
C GLN A 163 -4.53 -14.36 -6.74
N ASP A 164 -5.85 -14.17 -6.75
CA ASP A 164 -6.49 -13.05 -7.47
C ASP A 164 -6.38 -11.71 -6.72
N ASN A 165 -6.17 -11.77 -5.41
CA ASN A 165 -6.02 -10.58 -4.56
C ASN A 165 -4.96 -10.78 -3.49
N VAL A 166 -4.43 -9.68 -2.95
CA VAL A 166 -3.41 -9.70 -1.89
C VAL A 166 -3.67 -8.62 -0.84
N GLU A 167 -3.15 -8.84 0.36
CA GLU A 167 -2.97 -7.77 1.34
C GLU A 167 -1.52 -7.27 1.31
N ILE A 168 -1.32 -5.98 1.10
CA ILE A 168 0.00 -5.34 1.12
C ILE A 168 0.13 -4.55 2.42
N ARG A 169 0.87 -5.10 3.37
CA ARG A 169 1.11 -4.46 4.67
C ARG A 169 2.11 -3.31 4.52
N PRO A 170 1.99 -2.23 5.34
CA PRO A 170 3.00 -1.19 5.39
C PRO A 170 4.39 -1.74 5.69
N GLY A 171 5.41 -1.22 5.01
CA GLY A 171 6.82 -1.54 5.28
C GLY A 171 7.59 -2.00 4.04
N TYR A 172 8.62 -2.83 4.27
CA TYR A 172 9.60 -3.21 3.24
C TYR A 172 9.24 -4.48 2.46
N LEU A 173 8.17 -5.18 2.84
CA LEU A 173 7.75 -6.39 2.13
C LEU A 173 6.92 -6.03 0.90
N GLU A 174 7.34 -6.54 -0.24
CA GLU A 174 6.78 -6.24 -1.55
C GLU A 174 5.82 -7.35 -1.98
N ALA A 175 4.71 -6.95 -2.62
CA ALA A 175 3.79 -7.85 -3.30
C ALA A 175 4.17 -7.97 -4.77
N LYS A 176 4.17 -9.20 -5.29
CA LYS A 176 4.63 -9.53 -6.64
C LYS A 176 3.43 -9.81 -7.52
N LEU A 177 3.26 -9.01 -8.57
CA LEU A 177 2.22 -9.19 -9.57
C LEU A 177 2.81 -9.79 -10.84
N PHE A 178 2.24 -10.88 -11.33
CA PHE A 178 2.63 -11.46 -12.61
C PHE A 178 2.01 -10.70 -13.77
N ILE A 179 2.82 -10.38 -14.77
CA ILE A 179 2.38 -9.67 -15.98
C ILE A 179 2.30 -10.64 -17.14
N ALA A 180 3.44 -11.20 -17.54
CA ALA A 180 3.54 -12.02 -18.74
C ALA A 180 4.52 -13.18 -18.52
N LEU A 181 4.40 -14.21 -19.34
CA LEU A 181 5.32 -15.34 -19.42
C LEU A 181 5.93 -15.44 -20.83
N LYS A 182 7.20 -15.82 -20.90
CA LYS A 182 7.99 -15.92 -22.13
C LYS A 182 8.73 -17.25 -22.18
N TYR A 183 8.55 -17.99 -23.26
CA TYR A 183 9.43 -19.10 -23.63
C TYR A 183 10.55 -18.51 -24.49
N LEU A 184 11.78 -18.57 -24.01
CA LEU A 184 12.90 -17.89 -24.68
C LEU A 184 13.02 -18.29 -26.16
N PRO A 185 12.91 -19.57 -26.57
CA PRO A 185 13.03 -19.92 -27.99
C PRO A 185 11.91 -19.38 -28.89
N GLU A 186 10.76 -18.97 -28.34
CA GLU A 186 9.59 -18.54 -29.12
C GLU A 186 9.62 -17.03 -29.39
N ASP A 187 9.02 -16.60 -30.51
CA ASP A 187 8.85 -15.17 -30.80
C ASP A 187 7.79 -14.51 -29.91
N GLU A 188 6.77 -15.28 -29.57
CA GLU A 188 5.58 -14.78 -28.89
C GLU A 188 5.79 -14.82 -27.37
N CYS A 189 4.95 -14.08 -26.65
CA CYS A 189 4.78 -14.22 -25.22
C CYS A 189 3.30 -14.18 -24.87
N TYR A 190 2.96 -14.50 -23.63
CA TYR A 190 1.56 -14.64 -23.22
C TYR A 190 1.33 -13.89 -21.90
N ALA A 191 0.13 -13.34 -21.72
CA ALA A 191 -0.25 -12.80 -20.42
C ALA A 191 -0.28 -13.91 -19.36
N PHE A 192 0.24 -13.62 -18.16
CA PHE A 192 0.14 -14.54 -17.06
C PHE A 192 -1.28 -14.50 -16.47
N THR A 193 -2.08 -15.53 -16.77
CA THR A 193 -3.49 -15.61 -16.38
C THR A 193 -3.82 -16.97 -15.79
N ARG A 194 -4.77 -17.00 -14.86
CA ARG A 194 -5.28 -18.25 -14.29
C ARG A 194 -5.95 -19.10 -15.37
N GLU A 195 -6.74 -18.47 -16.24
CA GLU A 195 -7.42 -19.11 -17.37
C GLU A 195 -6.42 -19.78 -18.30
N GLY A 196 -5.25 -19.16 -18.51
CA GLY A 196 -4.21 -19.74 -19.32
C GLY A 196 -3.71 -21.06 -18.76
N PHE A 197 -3.36 -21.13 -17.47
CA PHE A 197 -2.89 -22.38 -16.85
C PHE A 197 -3.99 -23.44 -16.68
N ILE A 198 -5.26 -23.05 -16.62
CA ILE A 198 -6.39 -24.00 -16.58
C ILE A 198 -6.65 -24.59 -17.97
N SER A 199 -6.59 -23.77 -19.03
CA SER A 199 -6.93 -24.17 -20.40
C SER A 199 -5.76 -24.80 -21.16
N THR A 200 -4.55 -24.31 -20.89
CA THR A 200 -3.30 -24.74 -21.50
C THR A 200 -2.36 -25.09 -20.34
N ASN A 201 -1.99 -26.35 -20.17
CA ASN A 201 -1.19 -26.81 -19.01
C ASN A 201 0.16 -26.09 -18.83
N ASP A 202 0.56 -25.29 -19.80
CA ASP A 202 1.78 -24.48 -19.84
C ASP A 202 1.51 -22.96 -19.78
N GLY A 203 0.26 -22.51 -19.83
CA GLY A 203 -0.09 -21.08 -19.81
C GLY A 203 -0.05 -20.37 -21.16
N ARG A 204 0.24 -21.06 -22.27
CA ARG A 204 0.24 -20.51 -23.64
C ARG A 204 -1.18 -20.29 -24.18
N TYR A 205 -1.90 -19.33 -23.62
CA TYR A 205 -3.29 -19.09 -23.97
C TYR A 205 -3.46 -18.16 -25.18
N PRO A 206 -4.00 -18.62 -26.33
CA PRO A 206 -3.99 -17.84 -27.57
C PRO A 206 -4.74 -16.50 -27.50
N ALA A 207 -5.74 -16.38 -26.62
CA ALA A 207 -6.51 -15.15 -26.42
C ALA A 207 -5.67 -14.00 -25.83
N TYR A 208 -4.58 -14.32 -25.14
CA TYR A 208 -3.68 -13.33 -24.52
C TYR A 208 -2.26 -13.39 -25.09
N LYS A 209 -2.17 -13.68 -26.38
CA LYS A 209 -0.93 -13.76 -27.12
C LYS A 209 -0.39 -12.37 -27.48
N ILE A 210 0.90 -12.16 -27.25
CA ILE A 210 1.62 -10.92 -27.51
C ILE A 210 2.74 -11.23 -28.50
N VAL A 211 2.59 -10.76 -29.73
CA VAL A 211 3.61 -10.91 -30.78
C VAL A 211 4.76 -9.91 -30.57
N PRO A 212 5.92 -10.07 -31.24
CA PRO A 212 7.01 -9.11 -31.13
C PRO A 212 6.57 -7.66 -31.41
N GLY A 213 7.09 -6.72 -30.62
CA GLY A 213 6.78 -5.29 -30.70
C GLY A 213 6.73 -4.59 -29.35
N ASP A 214 6.33 -3.32 -29.40
CA ASP A 214 6.22 -2.43 -28.24
C ASP A 214 4.75 -2.17 -27.90
N TYR A 215 4.44 -2.26 -26.61
CA TYR A 215 3.07 -2.17 -26.10
C TYR A 215 3.00 -1.24 -24.90
N SER A 216 1.96 -0.43 -24.81
CA SER A 216 1.65 0.29 -23.57
C SER A 216 0.84 -0.62 -22.65
N VAL A 217 1.33 -0.76 -21.42
CA VAL A 217 0.71 -1.57 -20.37
C VAL A 217 0.28 -0.66 -19.23
N LYS A 218 -0.99 -0.72 -18.86
CA LYS A 218 -1.51 -0.03 -17.67
C LYS A 218 -1.95 -1.05 -16.64
N ILE A 219 -1.40 -0.93 -15.44
CA ILE A 219 -1.77 -1.75 -14.29
C ILE A 219 -2.65 -0.90 -13.38
N HIS A 220 -3.93 -1.25 -13.29
CA HIS A 220 -4.89 -0.63 -12.39
C HIS A 220 -5.02 -1.48 -11.14
N LEU A 221 -4.59 -0.94 -9.99
CA LEU A 221 -4.71 -1.59 -8.70
C LEU A 221 -5.92 -1.04 -7.97
N LYS A 222 -6.81 -1.94 -7.54
CA LYS A 222 -8.04 -1.57 -6.82
C LYS A 222 -8.28 -2.46 -5.62
N GLY A 223 -8.64 -1.84 -4.50
CA GLY A 223 -9.07 -2.52 -3.28
C GLY A 223 -9.52 -1.52 -2.21
N ILE A 224 -9.49 -1.92 -0.94
CA ILE A 224 -9.97 -1.06 0.14
C ILE A 224 -9.01 0.11 0.35
N GLY A 225 -9.45 1.32 0.00
CA GLY A 225 -8.67 2.54 0.15
C GLY A 225 -7.56 2.74 -0.89
N VAL A 226 -7.54 1.90 -1.94
CA VAL A 226 -6.56 1.95 -3.04
C VAL A 226 -7.29 1.98 -4.37
N ASP A 227 -6.97 2.98 -5.20
CA ASP A 227 -7.36 3.09 -6.61
C ASP A 227 -6.22 3.83 -7.32
N GLU A 228 -5.26 3.05 -7.83
CA GLU A 228 -4.00 3.57 -8.37
C GLU A 228 -3.69 2.95 -9.73
N THR A 229 -3.04 3.73 -10.61
CA THR A 229 -2.70 3.28 -11.96
C THR A 229 -1.22 3.48 -12.23
N PHE A 230 -0.57 2.43 -12.75
CA PHE A 230 0.85 2.42 -13.04
C PHE A 230 1.07 2.14 -14.55
N PRO A 231 1.59 3.12 -15.30
CA PRO A 231 1.87 2.97 -16.73
C PRO A 231 3.27 2.41 -17.00
N PHE A 232 3.36 1.52 -17.99
CA PHE A 232 4.59 0.88 -18.44
C PHE A 232 4.63 0.73 -19.96
N ILE A 233 5.82 0.46 -20.49
CA ILE A 233 6.04 -0.02 -21.86
C ILE A 233 6.58 -1.45 -21.76
N LEU A 234 5.92 -2.38 -22.44
CA LEU A 234 6.37 -3.76 -22.61
C LEU A 234 7.00 -3.93 -23.99
N HIS A 235 8.21 -4.46 -24.02
CA HIS A 235 8.93 -4.85 -25.22
C HIS A 235 8.98 -6.37 -25.30
N ASN A 236 8.49 -6.92 -26.41
CA ASN A 236 8.76 -8.30 -26.81
C ASN A 236 9.66 -8.27 -28.04
N TYR A 237 10.94 -8.64 -27.87
CA TYR A 237 11.92 -8.62 -28.96
C TYR A 237 11.90 -9.86 -29.86
N GLY A 238 11.08 -10.86 -29.53
CA GLY A 238 11.02 -12.12 -30.28
C GLY A 238 11.86 -13.23 -29.65
N SER A 239 12.30 -14.17 -30.50
CA SER A 239 13.02 -15.37 -30.09
C SER A 239 14.38 -15.06 -29.46
N ASN A 240 14.73 -15.87 -28.47
CA ASN A 240 15.95 -15.85 -27.65
C ASN A 240 16.23 -14.51 -26.96
N GLN A 241 15.19 -13.72 -26.71
CA GLN A 241 15.28 -12.46 -25.99
C GLN A 241 14.27 -12.43 -24.84
N PRO A 242 14.69 -12.01 -23.63
CA PRO A 242 13.77 -11.82 -22.53
C PRO A 242 12.82 -10.64 -22.84
N LEU A 243 11.67 -10.64 -22.17
CA LEU A 243 10.81 -9.46 -22.18
C LEU A 243 11.53 -8.27 -21.52
N LYS A 244 11.13 -7.06 -21.84
CA LYS A 244 11.55 -5.88 -21.08
C LYS A 244 10.35 -5.05 -20.73
N LEU A 245 10.24 -4.63 -19.48
CA LEU A 245 9.20 -3.72 -19.03
C LEU A 245 9.87 -2.48 -18.47
N GLU A 246 9.39 -1.31 -18.89
CA GLU A 246 9.92 -0.02 -18.49
C GLU A 246 8.80 0.84 -17.91
N ARG A 247 9.08 1.51 -16.78
CA ARG A 247 8.11 2.43 -16.18
C ARG A 247 8.05 3.72 -16.98
N GLN A 248 6.85 4.15 -17.36
CA GLN A 248 6.65 5.49 -17.88
C GLN A 248 6.59 6.46 -16.70
N ILE A 249 7.61 7.32 -16.58
CA ILE A 249 7.58 8.44 -15.65
C ILE A 249 6.92 9.60 -16.41
N SER A 250 5.69 9.93 -16.03
CA SER A 250 5.00 11.14 -16.48
C SER A 250 5.55 12.38 -15.80
#